data_AF-A0A2E5PZA1-F1
#
_entry.id   AF-A0A2E5PZA1-F1
#
_cell.length_a   1.000
_cell.length_b   1.000
_cell.length_c   1.000
_cell.angle_alpha   90.00
_cell.angle_beta   90.00
_cell.angle_gamma   90.00
#
_symmetry.space_group_name_H-M   'P 1'
#
loop_
_entity.id
_entity.type
_entity.pdbx_description
1 polymer ?
#
loop_
_entity_poly.entity_id
_entity_poly.type
_entity_poly.pdbx_seq_one_letter_code
_entity_poly.pdbx_strand_id
1 'polypeptide(L)'
;MEIFKEENFRIPLDSPDAFINREMSWLCFARRVLNLAEDPEVPLMERVKFAGIMGMIYDEFAMKRLGGLRRLIQKKNNDSLRTVSNPLKSFSYVGRN
;
A
#
# COMPACT_ATOMS: atom_id res chain seq x y z
N MET A 1 -16.88 -21.77 -34.02
CA MET A 1 -17.63 -21.06 -32.97
C MET A 1 -17.54 -21.93 -31.73
N GLU A 2 -16.35 -22.02 -31.15
CA GLU A 2 -16.12 -22.82 -29.95
C GLU A 2 -16.60 -22.00 -28.75
N ILE A 3 -17.64 -22.53 -28.13
CA ILE A 3 -18.24 -22.03 -26.91
C ILE A 3 -17.16 -22.11 -25.83
N PHE A 4 -16.79 -20.97 -25.25
CA PHE A 4 -15.93 -20.88 -24.08
C PHE A 4 -16.43 -21.86 -23.03
N LYS A 5 -15.70 -22.96 -22.82
CA LYS A 5 -15.88 -23.81 -21.66
C LYS A 5 -15.64 -22.93 -20.43
N GLU A 6 -16.70 -22.61 -19.70
CA GLU A 6 -16.59 -22.15 -18.33
C GLU A 6 -16.02 -23.30 -17.49
N GLU A 7 -14.69 -23.46 -17.51
CA GLU A 7 -14.02 -24.21 -16.48
C GLU A 7 -14.23 -23.46 -15.17
N ASN A 8 -15.00 -24.07 -14.27
CA ASN A 8 -15.22 -23.61 -12.92
C ASN A 8 -13.87 -23.66 -12.17
N PHE A 9 -13.08 -22.61 -12.27
CA PHE A 9 -11.84 -22.44 -11.50
C PHE A 9 -12.22 -22.22 -10.03
N ARG A 10 -12.49 -23.32 -9.33
CA ARG A 10 -12.70 -23.33 -7.89
C ARG A 10 -11.34 -23.18 -7.22
N ILE A 11 -11.08 -21.97 -6.74
CA ILE A 11 -9.91 -21.69 -5.92
C ILE A 11 -10.12 -22.39 -4.57
N PRO A 12 -9.26 -23.35 -4.18
CA PRO A 12 -9.36 -23.98 -2.87
C PRO A 12 -9.26 -22.93 -1.77
N LEU A 13 -10.14 -22.97 -0.77
CA LEU A 13 -10.19 -21.95 0.31
C LEU A 13 -8.88 -21.86 1.12
N ASP A 14 -8.13 -22.96 1.16
CA ASP A 14 -6.84 -23.04 1.84
C ASP A 14 -5.67 -22.54 0.97
N SER A 15 -5.91 -22.22 -0.30
CA SER A 15 -4.87 -21.73 -1.20
C SER A 15 -4.60 -20.23 -0.97
N PRO A 16 -3.34 -19.77 -1.09
CA PRO A 16 -3.02 -18.35 -1.05
C PRO A 16 -3.81 -17.52 -2.07
N ASP A 17 -4.17 -18.12 -3.20
CA ASP A 17 -4.93 -17.50 -4.28
C ASP A 17 -6.40 -17.22 -3.90
N ALA A 18 -6.90 -17.81 -2.81
CA ALA A 18 -8.23 -17.52 -2.27
C ALA A 18 -8.32 -16.17 -1.55
N PHE A 19 -7.17 -15.55 -1.24
CA PHE A 19 -7.11 -14.32 -0.47
C PHE A 19 -6.70 -13.13 -1.32
N ILE A 20 -7.48 -12.04 -1.21
CA ILE A 20 -7.14 -10.77 -1.86
C ILE A 20 -6.12 -10.03 -0.99
N ASN A 21 -5.15 -9.38 -1.64
CA ASN A 21 -4.20 -8.52 -0.95
C ASN A 21 -4.94 -7.47 -0.09
N ARG A 22 -4.54 -7.37 1.19
CA ARG A 22 -5.18 -6.46 2.16
C ARG A 22 -5.11 -5.00 1.74
N GLU A 23 -3.98 -4.55 1.20
CA GLU A 23 -3.79 -3.16 0.75
C GLU A 23 -4.67 -2.87 -0.46
N MET A 24 -4.77 -3.83 -1.39
CA MET A 24 -5.67 -3.72 -2.54
C MET A 24 -7.14 -3.63 -2.12
N SER A 25 -7.56 -4.45 -1.15
CA SER A 25 -8.91 -4.42 -0.59
C SER A 25 -9.21 -3.06 0.06
N TRP A 26 -8.25 -2.51 0.79
CA TRP A 26 -8.36 -1.18 1.41
C TRP A 26 -8.44 -0.06 0.37
N LEU A 27 -7.65 -0.11 -0.70
CA LEU A 27 -7.71 0.86 -1.80
C LEU A 27 -9.05 0.80 -2.55
N CYS A 28 -9.57 -0.41 -2.77
CA CYS A 28 -10.89 -0.59 -3.38
C CYS A 28 -12.02 -0.02 -2.52
N PHE A 29 -11.92 -0.15 -1.19
CA PHE A 29 -12.83 0.50 -0.26
C PHE A 29 -12.73 2.03 -0.36
N ALA A 30 -11.52 2.60 -0.31
CA ALA A 30 -11.30 4.04 -0.44
C ALA A 30 -11.87 4.59 -1.76
N ARG A 31 -11.66 3.88 -2.87
CA ARG A 31 -12.24 4.22 -4.18
C ARG A 31 -13.77 4.24 -4.14
N ARG A 32 -14.40 3.28 -3.45
CA ARG A 32 -15.86 3.26 -3.32
C ARG A 32 -16.39 4.46 -2.53
N VAL A 33 -15.69 4.88 -1.48
CA VAL A 33 -16.06 6.09 -0.71
C VAL A 33 -15.94 7.33 -1.58
N LEU A 34 -14.87 7.44 -2.37
CA LEU A 34 -14.70 8.55 -3.32
C LEU A 34 -15.82 8.59 -4.36
N ASN A 35 -16.19 7.44 -4.94
CA ASN A 35 -17.29 7.37 -5.90
C ASN A 35 -18.60 7.90 -5.30
N LEU A 36 -18.90 7.61 -4.03
CA LEU A 36 -20.10 8.13 -3.35
C LEU A 36 -20.04 9.64 -3.09
N ALA A 37 -18.84 10.22 -2.96
CA ALA A 37 -18.67 11.67 -2.85
C ALA A 37 -18.87 12.39 -4.20
N GLU A 38 -18.50 11.73 -5.30
CA GLU A 38 -18.57 12.27 -6.66
C GLU A 38 -19.94 12.06 -7.34
N ASP A 39 -20.68 11.05 -6.93
CA ASP A 39 -21.97 10.67 -7.52
C ASP A 39 -23.04 11.79 -7.36
N PRO A 40 -23.56 12.37 -8.45
CA PRO A 40 -24.59 13.40 -8.40
C PRO A 40 -25.96 12.90 -7.93
N GLU A 41 -26.23 11.59 -7.99
CA GLU A 41 -27.47 10.98 -7.49
C GLU A 41 -27.49 10.92 -5.95
N VAL A 42 -26.34 11.04 -5.30
CA VAL A 42 -26.23 11.10 -3.84
C VAL A 42 -26.57 12.53 -3.36
N PRO A 43 -27.44 12.70 -2.34
CA PRO A 43 -27.76 14.01 -1.80
C PRO A 43 -26.51 14.82 -1.42
N LEU A 44 -26.52 16.12 -1.70
CA LEU A 44 -25.35 17.00 -1.54
C LEU A 44 -24.69 16.91 -0.15
N MET A 45 -25.51 16.85 0.91
CA MET A 45 -25.01 16.75 2.28
C MET A 45 -24.30 15.42 2.55
N GLU A 46 -24.75 14.32 1.94
CA GLU A 46 -24.10 13.02 2.08
C GLU A 46 -22.77 12.98 1.31
N ARG A 47 -22.71 13.60 0.13
CA ARG A 47 -21.46 13.75 -0.63
C ARG A 47 -20.39 14.50 0.16
N VAL A 48 -20.77 15.57 0.87
CA VAL A 48 -19.86 16.31 1.77
C VAL A 48 -19.36 15.41 2.91
N LYS A 49 -20.22 14.57 3.49
CA LYS A 49 -19.81 13.59 4.51
C LYS A 49 -18.83 12.57 3.94
N PHE A 50 -19.10 12.01 2.76
CA PHE A 50 -18.20 11.06 2.09
C PHE A 50 -16.86 11.71 1.73
N ALA A 51 -16.85 12.97 1.28
CA ALA A 51 -15.62 13.73 1.05
C ALA A 51 -14.80 13.92 2.34
N GLY A 52 -15.46 14.22 3.46
CA GLY A 52 -14.80 14.29 4.78
C GLY A 52 -14.19 12.96 5.21
N ILE A 53 -14.94 11.85 5.05
CA ILE A 53 -14.44 10.50 5.31
C ILE A 53 -13.23 10.17 4.42
N MET A 54 -13.29 10.53 3.14
CA MET A 54 -12.19 10.32 2.20
C MET A 54 -10.93 11.10 2.60
N GLY A 55 -11.09 12.33 3.13
CA GLY A 55 -9.99 13.10 3.71
C GLY A 55 -9.29 12.36 4.86
N MET A 56 -10.05 11.79 5.79
CA MET A 56 -9.50 11.00 6.89
C MET A 56 -8.73 9.75 6.41
N ILE A 57 -9.29 9.05 5.40
CA ILE A 57 -8.66 7.89 4.76
C ILE A 57 -7.32 8.27 4.12
N TYR A 58 -7.29 9.42 3.43
CA TYR A 58 -6.10 9.93 2.79
C TYR A 58 -5.02 10.32 3.81
N ASP A 59 -5.39 11.01 4.88
CA ASP A 59 -4.46 11.41 5.94
C ASP A 59 -3.80 10.20 6.61
N GLU A 60 -4.59 9.16 6.91
CA GLU A 60 -4.07 7.91 7.45
C GLU A 60 -3.05 7.25 6.51
N PHE A 61 -3.38 7.20 5.21
CA PHE A 61 -2.48 6.65 4.19
C PHE A 61 -1.19 7.45 4.09
N ALA A 62 -1.28 8.77 4.01
CA ALA A 62 -0.15 9.68 3.93
C ALA A 62 0.77 9.51 5.13
N MET A 63 0.22 9.54 6.35
CA MET A 63 1.00 9.35 7.58
C MET A 63 1.72 8.01 7.61
N LYS A 64 1.03 6.90 7.30
CA LYS A 64 1.62 5.56 7.38
C LYS A 64 2.64 5.30 6.28
N ARG A 65 2.38 5.73 5.04
CA ARG A 65 3.23 5.42 3.88
C ARG A 65 4.31 6.47 3.62
N LEU A 66 3.99 7.76 3.62
CA LEU A 66 5.00 8.82 3.47
C LEU A 66 5.88 8.90 4.72
N GLY A 67 5.31 8.72 5.91
CA GLY A 67 6.09 8.64 7.15
C GLY A 67 7.08 7.48 7.15
N GLY A 68 6.65 6.30 6.69
CA GLY A 68 7.52 5.14 6.51
C GLY A 68 8.65 5.40 5.50
N LEU A 69 8.32 5.94 4.33
CA LEU A 69 9.29 6.27 3.28
C LEU A 69 10.33 7.29 3.76
N ARG A 70 9.91 8.36 4.44
CA ARG A 70 10.81 9.37 5.01
C ARG A 70 11.79 8.76 6.01
N ARG A 71 11.33 7.83 6.86
CA ARG A 71 12.20 7.09 7.80
C ARG A 71 13.20 6.20 7.08
N LEU A 72 12.79 5.51 6.01
CA LEU A 72 13.70 4.67 5.21
C LEU A 72 14.80 5.50 4.54
N ILE A 73 14.44 6.64 3.95
CA ILE A 73 15.40 7.55 3.32
C ILE A 73 16.38 8.11 4.36
N GLN A 74 15.89 8.56 5.51
CA GLN A 74 16.73 9.04 6.60
C GLN A 74 17.68 7.95 7.12
N LYS A 75 17.21 6.71 7.27
CA LYS A 75 18.04 5.58 7.69
C LYS A 75 19.17 5.33 6.68
N LYS A 76 18.85 5.28 5.39
CA LYS A 76 19.85 5.11 4.31
C LYS A 76 20.91 6.21 4.34
N ASN A 77 20.51 7.47 4.54
CA ASN A 77 21.44 8.59 4.63
C ASN A 77 22.36 8.47 5.86
N ASN A 78 21.82 8.06 7.01
CA ASN A 78 22.61 7.89 8.24
C ASN A 78 23.58 6.69 8.19
N ASP A 79 23.19 5.58 7.55
CA ASP A 79 24.10 4.43 7.34
C ASP A 79 25.27 4.78 6.39
N SER A 80 25.01 5.64 5.40
CA SER A 80 26.04 6.18 4.51
C SER A 80 27.05 7.04 5.28
N LEU A 81 26.57 7.93 6.16
CA LEU A 81 27.41 8.78 7.00
C LEU A 81 28.20 7.98 8.06
N ARG A 82 27.65 6.87 8.57
CA ARG A 82 28.37 5.95 9.48
C ARG A 82 29.48 5.16 8.78
N THR A 83 29.29 4.81 7.51
CA THR A 83 30.30 4.08 6.73
C THR A 83 31.47 5.00 6.38
N VAL A 84 31.21 6.27 6.07
CA VAL A 84 32.27 7.26 5.76
C VAL A 84 33.01 7.72 7.02
N SER A 85 32.32 7.85 8.16
CA SER A 85 32.96 8.28 9.43
C SER A 85 33.72 7.19 10.17
N ASN A 86 33.50 5.91 9.86
CA ASN A 86 34.22 4.77 10.44
C ASN A 86 34.81 3.87 9.34
N PRO A 87 35.93 4.29 8.71
CA PRO A 87 36.56 3.55 7.61
C PRO A 87 37.10 2.16 8.01
N LEU A 88 37.18 1.85 9.31
CA LEU A 88 37.67 0.57 9.82
C LEU A 88 36.63 -0.58 9.76
N LYS A 89 35.36 -0.31 9.45
CA LYS A 89 34.32 -1.36 9.32
C LYS A 89 34.13 -1.91 7.90
N SER A 90 34.59 -1.23 6.86
CA SER A 90 34.49 -1.71 5.47
C SER A 90 35.52 -2.78 5.12
N PHE A 91 36.61 -2.89 5.90
CA PHE A 91 37.71 -3.83 5.64
C PHE A 91 37.53 -5.22 6.28
N SER A 92 36.58 -5.41 7.20
CA SER A 92 36.38 -6.71 7.88
C SER A 92 35.49 -7.71 7.11
N TYR A 93 35.05 -7.37 5.90
CA TYR A 93 34.29 -8.26 5.01
C TYR A 93 35.15 -9.03 3.99
N VAL A 94 36.47 -8.77 3.92
CA VAL A 94 37.41 -9.51 3.07
C VAL A 94 38.35 -10.31 3.97
N GLY A 95 37.91 -11.49 4.40
CA GLY A 95 38.78 -12.36 5.22
C GLY A 95 38.03 -13.33 6.10
N ARG A 96 37.19 -14.19 5.50
CA ARG A 96 36.84 -15.50 6.08
C ARG A 96 36.62 -16.47 4.92
N ASN A 97 37.72 -17.12 4.53
CA ASN A 97 37.73 -18.47 3.96
C ASN A 97 38.57 -19.31 4.93
#